data_AF-A0A964FE72-F1
#
_entry.id   AF-A0A964FE72-F1
#
_cell.length_a   1.000
_cell.length_b   1.000
_cell.length_c   1.000
_cell.angle_alpha   90.00
_cell.angle_beta   90.00
_cell.angle_gamma   90.00
#
_symmetry.space_group_name_H-M   'P 1'
#
loop_
_entity.id
_entity.type
_entity.pdbx_description
1 polymer ?
#
loop_
_entity_poly.entity_id
_entity_poly.type
_entity_poly.pdbx_seq_one_letter_code
_entity_poly.pdbx_strand_id
1 'polypeptide(L)'
;MFDHLKPQYVTISRKRHFSFDGAVYPSVTSILSATKPAKDRQALQQWRKRIGVKQAQEISTKAARRGTSVHSAIKYYLRQQPIPEDIETNPFWHSIQPVLTRLDRVHLVESAIYHAESGYAGCYDCLG
;
A
#
# COMPACT_ATOMS: atom_id res chain seq x y z
N MET A 1 -4.61 -15.47 -18.47
CA MET A 1 -3.32 -15.07 -17.87
C MET A 1 -3.48 -13.62 -17.44
N PHE A 2 -3.05 -13.24 -16.23
CA PHE A 2 -3.16 -11.86 -15.76
C PHE A 2 -1.92 -11.08 -16.20
N ASP A 3 -2.11 -9.88 -16.75
CA ASP A 3 -1.00 -9.04 -17.17
C ASP A 3 -0.55 -8.15 -16.01
N HIS A 4 0.75 -8.16 -15.72
CA HIS A 4 1.33 -7.29 -14.71
C HIS A 4 1.48 -5.87 -15.27
N LEU A 5 0.73 -4.92 -14.72
CA LEU A 5 0.86 -3.52 -15.05
C LEU A 5 1.76 -2.82 -14.03
N LYS A 6 2.88 -2.26 -14.49
CA LYS A 6 3.73 -1.44 -13.62
C LYS A 6 2.99 -0.14 -13.26
N PRO A 7 2.83 0.19 -11.98
CA PRO A 7 2.15 1.42 -11.60
C PRO A 7 2.92 2.64 -12.08
N GLN A 8 2.20 3.54 -12.76
CA GLN A 8 2.68 4.86 -13.17
C GLN A 8 1.86 5.92 -12.46
N TYR A 9 2.54 6.92 -11.91
CA TYR A 9 1.91 7.91 -11.04
C TYR A 9 2.11 9.33 -11.55
N VAL A 10 1.08 10.15 -11.38
CA VAL A 10 1.14 11.60 -11.52
C VAL A 10 0.64 12.26 -10.23
N THR A 11 1.17 13.45 -9.92
CA THR A 11 0.72 14.22 -8.75
C THR A 11 -0.19 15.34 -9.21
N ILE A 12 -1.43 15.33 -8.74
CA ILE A 12 -2.43 16.37 -9.02
C ILE A 12 -2.97 16.83 -7.67
N SER A 13 -2.94 18.14 -7.43
CA SER A 13 -3.44 18.73 -6.17
C SER A 13 -2.84 18.08 -4.92
N ARG A 14 -1.53 17.79 -4.94
CA ARG A 14 -0.77 17.09 -3.88
C ARG A 14 -1.25 15.66 -3.57
N LYS A 15 -2.05 15.04 -4.45
CA LYS A 15 -2.52 13.66 -4.34
C LYS A 15 -1.97 12.83 -5.49
N ARG A 16 -1.60 11.58 -5.16
CA ARG A 16 -1.16 10.58 -6.14
C ARG A 16 -2.35 10.06 -6.93
N HIS A 17 -2.23 10.08 -8.25
CA HIS A 17 -3.15 9.49 -9.21
C HIS A 17 -2.40 8.47 -10.05
N PHE A 18 -3.11 7.49 -10.59
CA PHE A 18 -2.54 6.56 -11.56
C PHE A 18 -2.69 7.14 -12.97
N SER A 19 -1.71 6.85 -13.83
CA SER A 19 -1.75 7.19 -15.25
C SER A 19 -1.69 5.91 -16.08
N PHE A 20 -2.62 5.77 -17.02
CA PHE A 20 -2.64 4.67 -17.99
C PHE A 20 -3.01 5.24 -19.35
N ASP A 21 -2.13 5.07 -20.35
CA ASP A 21 -2.36 5.47 -21.75
C ASP A 21 -2.89 6.90 -21.92
N GLY A 22 -2.34 7.84 -21.14
CA GLY A 22 -2.73 9.26 -21.16
C GLY A 22 -3.96 9.62 -20.31
N ALA A 23 -4.72 8.63 -19.83
CA ALA A 23 -5.82 8.83 -18.90
C ALA A 23 -5.34 8.81 -17.44
N VAL A 24 -5.95 9.65 -16.60
CA VAL A 24 -5.59 9.80 -15.19
C VAL A 24 -6.75 9.38 -14.29
N TYR A 25 -6.44 8.53 -13.31
CA TYR A 25 -7.43 7.93 -12.41
C TYR A 25 -7.11 8.24 -10.94
N PRO A 26 -8.09 8.66 -10.12
CA PRO A 26 -7.92 8.74 -8.68
C PRO A 26 -7.61 7.36 -8.10
N SER A 27 -6.71 7.32 -7.12
CA SER A 27 -6.42 6.08 -6.41
C SER A 27 -7.58 5.67 -5.50
N VAL A 28 -7.81 4.36 -5.31
CA VAL A 28 -8.73 3.83 -4.30
C VAL A 28 -8.46 4.45 -2.93
N THR A 29 -7.19 4.56 -2.52
CA THR A 29 -6.80 5.21 -1.26
C THR A 29 -7.21 6.69 -1.19
N SER A 30 -7.08 7.42 -2.29
CA SER A 30 -7.52 8.82 -2.39
C SER A 30 -9.03 8.95 -2.22
N ILE A 31 -9.80 8.06 -2.86
CA ILE A 31 -11.27 8.02 -2.76
C ILE A 31 -11.67 7.72 -1.31
N LEU A 32 -11.16 6.63 -0.72
CA LEU A 32 -11.46 6.24 0.65
C LEU A 32 -11.08 7.32 1.68
N SER A 33 -9.98 8.04 1.44
CA SER A 33 -9.56 9.16 2.28
C SER A 33 -10.56 10.33 2.21
N ALA A 34 -11.03 10.66 1.00
CA ALA A 34 -11.99 11.74 0.77
C ALA A 34 -13.38 11.40 1.33
N THR A 35 -13.82 10.15 1.23
CA THR A 35 -15.14 9.69 1.67
C THR A 35 -15.17 9.19 3.11
N LYS A 36 -14.05 9.27 3.83
CA LYS A 36 -13.96 8.83 5.23
C LYS A 36 -15.05 9.49 6.11
N PRO A 37 -15.76 8.75 6.97
CA PRO A 37 -16.72 9.34 7.90
C PRO A 37 -16.11 10.44 8.78
N ALA A 38 -16.89 11.47 9.09
CA ALA A 38 -16.43 12.59 9.92
C ALA A 38 -15.97 12.13 11.32
N LYS A 39 -16.68 11.17 11.91
CA LYS A 39 -16.35 10.57 13.22
C LYS A 39 -14.93 9.97 13.24
N ASP A 40 -14.52 9.28 12.18
CA ASP A 40 -13.20 8.63 12.12
C ASP A 40 -12.08 9.66 11.97
N ARG A 41 -12.34 10.73 11.20
CA ARG A 41 -11.41 11.87 11.11
C ARG A 41 -11.23 12.55 12.46
N GLN A 42 -12.31 12.77 13.19
CA GLN A 42 -12.29 13.38 14.51
C GLN A 42 -11.56 12.49 15.52
N ALA A 43 -11.81 11.19 15.53
CA ALA A 43 -11.13 10.24 16.42
C ALA A 43 -9.60 10.25 16.20
N LEU A 44 -9.14 10.24 14.94
CA LEU A 44 -7.72 10.36 14.62
C LEU A 44 -7.14 11.72 15.06
N GLN A 45 -7.89 12.81 14.90
CA GLN A 45 -7.46 14.14 15.34
C GLN A 45 -7.37 14.24 16.88
N GLN A 46 -8.33 13.67 17.59
CA GLN A 46 -8.32 13.60 19.05
C GLN A 46 -7.16 12.76 19.56
N TRP A 47 -6.89 11.61 18.93
CA TRP A 47 -5.71 10.80 19.22
C TRP A 47 -4.42 11.61 19.05
N ARG A 48 -4.25 12.34 17.93
CA ARG A 48 -3.10 13.23 17.69
C ARG A 48 -2.97 14.34 18.73
N LYS A 49 -4.09 14.96 19.14
CA LYS A 49 -4.11 15.98 20.20
C LYS A 49 -3.68 15.39 21.54
N ARG A 50 -4.17 14.19 21.87
CA ARG A 50 -3.90 13.50 23.15
C ARG A 50 -2.44 13.17 23.36
N ILE A 51 -1.75 12.70 22.32
CA ILE A 51 -0.33 12.31 22.42
C ILE A 51 0.64 13.43 21.96
N GLY A 52 0.12 14.51 21.40
CA GLY A 52 0.91 15.61 20.83
C GLY A 52 1.35 15.35 19.38
N VAL A 53 1.44 16.44 18.60
CA VAL A 53 1.70 16.40 17.15
C VAL A 53 3.03 15.74 16.81
N LYS A 54 4.10 16.06 17.56
CA LYS A 54 5.45 15.52 17.33
C LYS A 54 5.48 14.00 17.51
N GLN A 55 4.99 13.51 18.66
CA GLN A 55 4.95 12.07 18.94
C GLN A 55 4.02 11.33 17.96
N ALA A 56 2.88 11.92 17.60
CA ALA A 56 1.99 11.34 16.59
C ALA A 56 2.67 11.21 15.22
N GLN A 57 3.46 12.20 14.81
CA GLN A 57 4.22 12.18 13.57
C GLN A 57 5.31 11.11 13.60
N GLU A 58 6.05 10.99 14.71
CA GLU A 58 7.07 9.96 14.90
C GLU A 58 6.48 8.54 14.80
N ILE A 59 5.38 8.29 15.51
CA ILE A 59 4.67 7.00 15.46
C ILE A 59 4.18 6.70 14.04
N SER A 60 3.53 7.67 13.39
CA SER A 60 3.02 7.50 12.03
C SER A 60 4.14 7.22 11.02
N THR A 61 5.26 7.92 11.16
CA THR A 61 6.45 7.75 10.29
C THR A 61 7.08 6.37 10.50
N LYS A 62 7.25 5.94 11.75
CA LYS A 62 7.78 4.61 12.07
C LYS A 62 6.86 3.51 11.53
N ALA A 63 5.54 3.66 11.71
CA ALA A 63 4.55 2.72 11.19
C ALA A 63 4.58 2.64 9.65
N ALA A 64 4.68 3.77 8.96
CA ALA A 64 4.79 3.81 7.50
C ALA A 64 6.06 3.11 6.99
N ARG A 65 7.23 3.43 7.57
CA ARG A 65 8.52 2.79 7.22
C ARG A 65 8.47 1.28 7.41
N ARG A 66 7.90 0.83 8.54
CA ARG A 66 7.70 -0.59 8.82
C ARG A 66 6.81 -1.25 7.77
N GLY A 67 5.70 -0.61 7.40
CA GLY A 67 4.82 -1.10 6.34
C GLY A 67 5.55 -1.28 5.00
N THR A 68 6.32 -0.26 4.57
CA THR A 68 7.13 -0.34 3.35
C THR A 68 8.13 -1.49 3.38
N SER A 69 8.80 -1.70 4.52
CA SER A 69 9.75 -2.82 4.69
C SER A 69 9.04 -4.16 4.55
N VAL A 70 7.89 -4.37 5.21
CA VAL A 70 7.14 -5.63 5.14
C VAL A 70 6.62 -5.91 3.72
N HIS A 71 6.01 -4.93 3.04
CA HIS A 71 5.55 -5.12 1.65
C HIS A 71 6.71 -5.45 0.71
N SER A 72 7.87 -4.83 0.93
CA SER A 72 9.07 -5.14 0.14
C SER A 72 9.52 -6.59 0.35
N ALA A 73 9.52 -7.08 1.59
CA ALA A 73 9.84 -8.47 1.92
C ALA A 73 8.89 -9.46 1.24
N ILE A 74 7.57 -9.20 1.37
CA ILE A 74 6.52 -10.00 0.74
C ILE A 74 6.71 -10.04 -0.78
N LYS A 75 6.98 -8.87 -1.39
CA LYS A 75 7.22 -8.77 -2.83
C LYS A 75 8.42 -9.62 -3.27
N TYR A 76 9.56 -9.52 -2.57
CA TYR A 76 10.74 -10.32 -2.88
C TYR A 76 10.44 -11.82 -2.76
N TYR A 77 9.83 -12.23 -1.65
CA TYR A 77 9.46 -13.61 -1.39
C TYR A 77 8.54 -14.20 -2.47
N LEU A 78 7.44 -13.52 -2.79
CA LEU A 78 6.47 -14.01 -3.78
C LEU A 78 7.01 -14.00 -5.21
N ARG A 79 8.06 -13.21 -5.48
CA ARG A 79 8.79 -13.20 -6.75
C ARG A 79 9.99 -14.16 -6.77
N GLN A 80 10.18 -14.95 -5.71
CA GLN A 80 11.32 -15.86 -5.54
C GLN A 80 12.68 -15.15 -5.64
N GLN A 81 12.74 -13.93 -5.13
CA GLN A 81 13.94 -13.09 -5.07
C GLN A 81 14.50 -13.10 -3.64
N PRO A 82 15.83 -12.93 -3.49
CA PRO A 82 16.43 -12.81 -2.17
C PRO A 82 15.87 -11.58 -1.45
N ILE A 83 15.53 -11.75 -0.17
CA ILE A 83 15.07 -10.67 0.69
C ILE A 83 16.32 -9.96 1.22
N PRO A 84 16.41 -8.61 1.15
CA PRO A 84 17.50 -7.86 1.77
C PRO A 84 17.60 -8.13 3.28
N GLU A 85 18.81 -8.25 3.81
CA GLU A 85 19.08 -8.60 5.21
C GLU A 85 18.43 -7.61 6.22
N ASP A 86 18.44 -6.32 5.89
CA ASP A 86 17.82 -5.27 6.70
C ASP A 86 16.29 -5.41 6.80
N ILE A 87 15.68 -6.09 5.83
CA ILE A 87 14.26 -6.38 5.78
C ILE A 87 13.97 -7.74 6.41
N GLU A 88 14.83 -8.73 6.20
CA GLU A 88 14.67 -10.08 6.72
C GLU A 88 14.59 -10.08 8.24
N THR A 89 15.42 -9.27 8.92
CA THR A 89 15.41 -9.11 10.38
C THR A 89 14.14 -8.45 10.95
N ASN A 90 13.21 -8.00 10.10
CA ASN A 90 11.97 -7.37 10.54
C ASN A 90 11.02 -8.41 11.19
N PRO A 91 10.60 -8.25 12.46
CA PRO A 91 9.74 -9.23 13.13
C PRO A 91 8.35 -9.37 12.47
N PHE A 92 7.89 -8.34 11.76
CA PHE A 92 6.60 -8.38 11.06
C PHE A 92 6.66 -9.24 9.79
N TRP A 93 7.83 -9.35 9.15
CA TRP A 93 8.05 -10.27 8.04
C TRP A 93 7.88 -11.74 8.50
N HIS A 94 8.57 -12.10 9.58
CA HIS A 94 8.45 -13.43 10.17
C HIS A 94 7.02 -13.78 10.60
N SER A 95 6.24 -12.78 11.03
CA SER A 95 4.84 -13.00 11.43
C SER A 95 3.91 -13.35 10.25
N ILE A 96 4.20 -12.87 9.04
CA ILE A 96 3.36 -13.10 7.85
C ILE A 96 3.83 -14.31 7.03
N GLN A 97 5.11 -14.69 7.13
CA GLN A 97 5.70 -15.79 6.36
C GLN A 97 4.87 -17.10 6.40
N PRO A 98 4.33 -17.56 7.54
CA PRO A 98 3.51 -18.78 7.57
C PRO A 98 2.18 -18.69 6.80
N VAL A 99 1.69 -17.47 6.53
CA VAL A 99 0.50 -17.26 5.68
C VAL A 99 0.90 -17.35 4.21
N LEU A 100 2.05 -16.79 3.85
CA LEU A 100 2.52 -16.75 2.46
C LEU A 100 2.95 -18.12 1.93
N THR A 101 3.47 -18.99 2.80
CA THR A 101 3.81 -20.38 2.43
C THR A 101 2.60 -21.24 2.06
N ARG A 102 1.38 -20.77 2.37
CA ARG A 102 0.11 -21.44 2.05
C ARG A 102 -0.49 -20.99 0.72
N LEU A 103 0.16 -20.07 0.01
CA LEU A 103 -0.30 -19.63 -1.30
C LEU A 103 0.15 -20.65 -2.35
N ASP A 104 -0.81 -21.24 -3.05
CA ASP A 104 -0.52 -22.25 -4.08
C ASP A 104 -0.03 -21.62 -5.39
N ARG A 105 -0.63 -20.48 -5.78
CA ARG A 105 -0.32 -19.83 -7.05
C ARG A 105 -0.46 -18.32 -6.98
N VAL A 106 0.66 -17.63 -7.03
CA VAL A 106 0.69 -16.17 -7.16
C VAL A 106 0.51 -15.75 -8.61
N HIS A 107 -0.45 -14.87 -8.86
CA HIS A 107 -0.78 -14.31 -10.16
C HIS A 107 -0.20 -12.91 -10.38
N LEU A 108 -0.33 -12.02 -9.40
CA LEU A 108 0.16 -10.64 -9.48
C LEU A 108 0.75 -10.22 -8.13
N VAL A 109 1.79 -9.39 -8.17
CA VAL A 109 2.43 -8.81 -6.98
C VAL A 109 2.77 -7.36 -7.27
N GLU A 110 2.28 -6.42 -6.45
CA GLU A 110 2.50 -4.97 -6.61
C GLU A 110 2.14 -4.48 -8.03
N SER A 111 1.02 -4.98 -8.57
CA SER A 111 0.54 -4.68 -9.91
C SER A 111 -0.56 -3.63 -9.86
N ALA A 112 -0.47 -2.65 -10.76
CA ALA A 112 -1.49 -1.66 -10.96
C ALA A 112 -2.74 -2.27 -11.62
N ILE A 113 -3.89 -1.68 -11.34
CA ILE A 113 -5.17 -1.99 -11.99
C ILE A 113 -5.99 -0.71 -12.11
N TYR A 114 -6.82 -0.61 -13.13
CA TYR A 114 -7.77 0.47 -13.30
C TYR A 114 -9.12 -0.09 -13.76
N HIS A 115 -10.18 0.62 -13.40
CA HIS A 115 -11.53 0.36 -13.87
C HIS A 115 -12.00 1.59 -14.66
N ALA A 116 -11.93 1.51 -15.99
CA ALA A 116 -12.17 2.65 -16.87
C ALA A 116 -13.60 3.20 -16.71
N GLU A 117 -14.60 2.32 -16.67
CA GLU A 117 -16.02 2.70 -16.58
C GLU A 117 -16.34 3.46 -15.28
N SER A 118 -15.82 2.99 -14.14
CA SER A 118 -16.03 3.68 -12.86
C SER A 118 -14.99 4.76 -12.57
N GLY A 119 -13.99 4.92 -13.43
CA GLY A 119 -13.01 6.00 -13.35
C GLY A 119 -12.10 5.97 -12.12
N TYR A 120 -11.60 4.80 -11.69
CA TYR A 120 -10.62 4.72 -10.58
C TYR A 120 -9.53 3.68 -10.82
N ALA A 121 -8.46 3.76 -10.04
CA ALA A 121 -7.33 2.85 -10.12
C ALA A 121 -6.73 2.49 -8.75
N GLY A 122 -5.96 1.41 -8.70
CA GLY A 122 -5.32 0.91 -7.50
C GLY A 122 -4.07 0.10 -7.81
N CYS A 123 -3.43 -0.39 -6.74
CA CYS A 123 -2.34 -1.34 -6.82
C CYS A 123 -2.73 -2.51 -5.93
N TYR A 124 -2.74 -3.72 -6.48
CA TYR A 124 -2.84 -4.92 -5.68
C TYR A 124 -1.52 -5.14 -4.96
N ASP A 125 -1.59 -5.45 -3.67
CA ASP A 125 -0.43 -5.97 -2.95
C ASP A 125 -0.06 -7.35 -3.53
N CYS A 126 -1.05 -8.25 -3.59
CA CYS A 126 -0.94 -9.58 -4.16
C CYS A 126 -2.30 -10.06 -4.70
N LEU A 127 -2.27 -10.81 -5.80
CA LEU A 127 -3.34 -11.70 -6.24
C LEU A 127 -2.73 -13.11 -6.27
N GLY A 128 -3.21 -14.03 -5.44
CA GLY A 128 -2.71 -15.41 -5.37
C GLY A 128 -3.64 -16.33 -4.59
#